data_AF-A0A9E5C6Y8-F1
#
_entry.id   AF-A0A9E5C6Y8-F1
#
_cell.length_a   1.000
_cell.length_b   1.000
_cell.length_c   1.000
_cell.angle_alpha   90.00
_cell.angle_beta   90.00
_cell.angle_gamma   90.00
#
_symmetry.space_group_name_H-M   'P 1'
#
loop_
_entity.id
_entity.type
_entity.pdbx_description
1 polymer ?
#
loop_
_entity_poly.entity_id
_entity_poly.type
_entity_poly.pdbx_seq_one_letter_code
_entity_poly.pdbx_strand_id
1 'polypeptide(L)'
;EMRSYTYKTGSMGKVIDIWADAVPHREEYSPLAAAMYTDVGGLNKWVHIWPYEDLEERNRIRAEASKNPHWPPPTREWLVNQENKIMVPSSFSPMH
;
A
#
# COMPACT_ATOMS: atom_id res chain seq x y z
N GLU A 1 6.27 -6.45 1.88
CA GLU A 1 5.66 -6.28 0.53
C GLU A 1 5.64 -4.81 0.15
N MET A 2 6.29 -4.45 -0.98
CA MET A 2 6.17 -3.11 -1.58
C MET A 2 5.15 -3.16 -2.72
N ARG A 3 4.28 -2.17 -2.79
CA ARG A 3 3.25 -2.04 -3.83
C ARG A 3 3.35 -0.67 -4.47
N SER A 4 3.28 -0.63 -5.79
CA SER A 4 3.39 0.58 -6.60
C SER A 4 2.20 0.62 -7.55
N TYR A 5 1.32 1.60 -7.37
CA TYR A 5 0.12 1.78 -8.18
C TYR A 5 0.27 3.03 -9.03
N THR A 6 0.05 2.89 -10.33
CA THR A 6 -0.07 4.04 -11.24
C THR A 6 -1.53 4.45 -11.30
N TYR A 7 -1.78 5.73 -11.03
CA TYR A 7 -3.10 6.34 -11.11
C TYR A 7 -3.22 7.28 -12.31
N LYS A 8 -4.45 7.60 -12.71
CA LYS A 8 -4.74 8.59 -13.77
C LYS A 8 -4.20 9.97 -13.37
N THR A 9 -3.70 10.72 -14.35
CA THR A 9 -3.21 12.08 -14.15
C THR A 9 -4.25 12.96 -13.43
N GLY A 10 -3.81 13.73 -12.45
CA GLY A 10 -4.66 14.64 -11.68
C GLY A 10 -5.50 13.98 -10.58
N SER A 11 -5.48 12.65 -10.44
CA SER A 11 -6.25 11.95 -9.40
C SER A 11 -5.52 11.76 -8.07
N MET A 12 -4.20 12.01 -8.02
CA MET A 12 -3.36 11.63 -6.87
C MET A 12 -3.81 12.27 -5.55
N GLY A 13 -4.17 13.55 -5.53
CA GLY A 13 -4.65 14.21 -4.31
C GLY A 13 -5.87 13.50 -3.71
N LYS A 14 -6.89 13.26 -4.55
CA LYS A 14 -8.10 12.52 -4.14
C LYS A 14 -7.78 11.08 -3.69
N VAL A 15 -6.84 10.41 -4.36
CA VAL A 15 -6.40 9.06 -3.97
C VAL A 15 -5.76 9.09 -2.59
N ILE A 16 -4.91 10.08 -2.30
CA ILE A 16 -4.26 10.25 -1.00
C ILE A 16 -5.31 10.50 0.09
N ASP A 17 -6.28 11.38 -0.13
CA ASP A 17 -7.34 11.67 0.85
C ASP A 17 -8.14 10.41 1.20
N ILE A 18 -8.59 9.66 0.18
CA ILE A 18 -9.33 8.40 0.37
C ILE A 18 -8.47 7.36 1.10
N TRP A 19 -7.16 7.32 0.81
CA TRP A 19 -6.24 6.44 1.52
C TRP A 19 -6.05 6.86 2.98
N ALA A 20 -5.93 8.15 3.27
CA ALA A 20 -5.76 8.68 4.61
C ALA A 20 -6.91 8.23 5.54
N ASP A 21 -8.14 8.23 5.04
CA ASP A 21 -9.31 7.74 5.79
C ASP A 21 -9.28 6.21 6.01
N ALA A 22 -8.73 5.45 5.06
CA ALA A 22 -8.73 3.99 5.11
C ALA A 22 -7.55 3.37 5.87
N VAL A 23 -6.42 4.09 5.98
CA VAL A 23 -5.19 3.60 6.63
C VAL A 23 -5.42 3.20 8.09
N PRO A 24 -6.09 3.99 8.96
CA PRO A 24 -6.31 3.61 10.35
C PRO A 24 -6.98 2.24 10.50
N HIS A 25 -7.98 1.95 9.66
CA HIS A 25 -8.66 0.64 9.65
C HIS A 25 -7.77 -0.50 9.19
N ARG A 26 -6.81 -0.23 8.30
CA ARG A 26 -5.85 -1.23 7.85
C ARG A 26 -4.77 -1.49 8.89
N GLU A 27 -4.36 -0.46 9.64
CA GLU A 27 -3.36 -0.57 10.70
C GLU A 27 -3.83 -1.39 11.91
N GLU A 28 -5.14 -1.59 12.07
CA GLU A 28 -5.70 -2.58 13.02
C GLU A 28 -5.24 -4.03 12.73
N TYR A 29 -4.84 -4.33 11.48
CA TYR A 29 -4.40 -5.68 11.06
C TYR A 29 -2.90 -5.79 10.81
N SER A 30 -2.27 -4.73 10.28
CA SER A 30 -0.84 -4.72 9.97
C SER A 30 -0.29 -3.30 9.95
N PRO A 31 0.92 -3.06 10.48
CA PRO A 31 1.51 -1.72 10.45
C PRO A 31 1.84 -1.27 9.02
N LEU A 32 1.83 0.04 8.78
CA LEU A 32 2.25 0.62 7.51
C LEU A 32 3.68 1.19 7.65
N ALA A 33 4.65 0.58 6.99
CA ALA A 33 6.05 1.07 7.07
C ALA A 33 6.27 2.36 6.28
N ALA A 34 5.57 2.52 5.15
CA ALA A 34 5.62 3.74 4.36
C ALA A 34 4.40 3.87 3.44
N ALA A 35 3.92 5.10 3.26
CA ALA A 35 3.02 5.51 2.18
C ALA A 35 3.55 6.81 1.57
N MET A 36 3.80 6.78 0.26
CA MET A 36 4.54 7.80 -0.47
C MET A 36 3.94 7.97 -1.87
N TYR A 37 4.15 9.14 -2.47
CA TYR A 37 3.85 9.36 -3.88
C TYR A 37 5.10 9.84 -4.62
N THR A 38 5.13 9.67 -5.95
CA THR A 38 6.24 10.15 -6.77
C THR A 38 6.08 11.62 -7.13
N ASP A 39 7.06 12.43 -6.72
CA ASP A 39 7.16 13.85 -7.06
C ASP A 39 8.06 14.10 -8.29
N VAL A 40 9.11 13.30 -8.47
CA VAL A 40 10.03 13.37 -9.62
C VAL A 40 10.20 11.98 -10.26
N GLY A 41 10.29 11.93 -11.59
CA GLY A 41 10.47 10.70 -12.36
C GLY A 41 9.15 10.12 -12.85
N GLY A 42 8.90 8.83 -12.59
CA GLY A 42 7.64 8.18 -12.95
C GLY A 42 6.47 8.72 -12.12
N LEU A 43 5.83 9.79 -12.58
CA LEU A 43 4.75 10.49 -11.89
C LEU A 43 3.47 9.66 -11.74
N ASN A 44 2.56 10.16 -10.92
CA ASN A 44 1.26 9.54 -10.62
C ASN A 44 1.39 8.14 -10.01
N LYS A 45 2.48 7.85 -9.30
CA LYS A 45 2.64 6.59 -8.57
C LYS A 45 2.36 6.79 -7.09
N TRP A 46 1.53 5.90 -6.56
CA TRP A 46 1.31 5.71 -5.13
C TRP A 46 2.06 4.46 -4.69
N VAL A 47 3.00 4.63 -3.76
CA VAL A 47 3.88 3.57 -3.27
C VAL A 47 3.61 3.35 -1.80
N HIS A 48 3.36 2.10 -1.42
CA HIS A 48 3.15 1.76 -0.02
C HIS A 48 3.83 0.43 0.33
N ILE A 49 4.37 0.35 1.55
CA ILE A 49 5.19 -0.76 2.03
C ILE A 49 4.57 -1.33 3.30
N TRP A 50 4.29 -2.63 3.26
CA TRP A 50 3.71 -3.39 4.37
C TRP A 50 4.73 -4.45 4.83
N PRO A 51 5.24 -4.39 6.07
CA PRO A 51 6.03 -5.46 6.64
C PRO A 51 5.11 -6.62 7.05
N TYR A 52 5.63 -7.83 6.93
CA TYR A 52 5.02 -9.08 7.37
C TYR A 52 6.15 -9.99 7.83
N GLU A 53 5.90 -10.85 8.81
CA GLU A 53 6.86 -11.85 9.31
C GLU A 53 7.22 -12.84 8.18
N ASP A 54 6.20 -13.36 7.49
CA ASP A 54 6.37 -14.26 6.37
C ASP A 54 5.22 -14.16 5.33
N LEU A 55 5.24 -15.04 4.33
CA LEU A 55 4.22 -15.08 3.28
C LEU A 55 2.88 -15.65 3.73
N GLU A 56 2.87 -16.51 4.74
CA GLU A 56 1.64 -17.10 5.29
C GLU A 56 0.88 -16.05 6.10
N GLU A 57 1.57 -15.35 7.01
CA GLU A 57 1.04 -14.22 7.77
C GLU A 57 0.51 -13.14 6.81
N ARG A 58 1.30 -12.79 5.79
CA ARG A 58 0.89 -11.86 4.74
C ARG A 58 -0.43 -12.27 4.08
N ASN A 59 -0.62 -13.55 3.78
CA ASN A 59 -1.86 -14.04 3.17
C ASN A 59 -3.03 -14.00 4.15
N ARG A 60 -2.83 -14.44 5.40
CA ARG A 60 -3.84 -14.40 6.48
C ARG A 60 -4.33 -12.99 6.74
N ILE A 61 -3.42 -12.05 7.02
CA ILE A 61 -3.75 -10.65 7.30
C ILE A 61 -4.49 -10.01 6.12
N ARG A 62 -4.05 -10.27 4.88
CA ARG A 62 -4.74 -9.74 3.70
C ARG A 62 -6.16 -10.27 3.59
N ALA A 63 -6.39 -11.57 3.85
CA ALA A 63 -7.71 -12.17 3.83
C ALA A 63 -8.61 -11.61 4.94
N GLU A 64 -8.08 -11.39 6.15
CA GLU A 64 -8.82 -10.80 7.27
C GLU A 64 -9.18 -9.33 7.00
N ALA A 65 -8.19 -8.50 6.65
CA ALA A 65 -8.40 -7.07 6.40
C ALA A 65 -9.34 -6.79 5.22
N SER A 66 -9.40 -7.67 4.20
CA SER A 66 -10.36 -7.53 3.09
C SER A 66 -11.83 -7.68 3.48
N LYS A 67 -12.12 -8.12 4.71
CA LYS A 67 -13.48 -8.20 5.25
C LYS A 67 -13.93 -6.90 5.91
N ASN A 68 -13.01 -5.99 6.21
CA ASN A 68 -13.34 -4.68 6.79
C ASN A 68 -14.03 -3.81 5.72
N PRO A 69 -15.21 -3.24 5.97
CA PRO A 69 -15.93 -2.45 4.97
C PRO A 69 -15.18 -1.17 4.53
N HIS A 70 -14.24 -0.67 5.34
CA HIS A 70 -13.41 0.49 5.01
C HIS A 70 -12.12 0.11 4.26
N TRP A 71 -11.92 -1.17 3.93
CA TRP A 71 -10.75 -1.65 3.20
C TRP A 71 -11.12 -2.69 2.11
N PRO A 72 -10.61 -2.58 0.87
CA PRO A 72 -9.63 -1.61 0.36
C PRO A 72 -10.24 -0.23 0.04
N PRO A 73 -9.43 0.84 0.02
CA PRO A 73 -9.90 2.18 -0.32
C PRO A 73 -10.49 2.21 -1.74
N PRO A 74 -11.67 2.84 -1.94
CA PRO A 74 -12.41 2.83 -3.21
C PRO A 74 -11.78 3.74 -4.27
N THR A 75 -10.56 3.40 -4.70
CA THR A 75 -9.75 4.19 -5.65
C THR A 75 -9.64 3.54 -7.04
N ARG A 76 -10.28 2.38 -7.25
CA ARG A 76 -10.13 1.55 -8.45
C ARG A 76 -10.54 2.27 -9.74
N GLU A 77 -11.43 3.26 -9.67
CA GLU A 77 -11.86 4.08 -10.81
C GLU A 77 -10.70 4.83 -11.49
N TRP A 78 -9.69 5.24 -10.72
CA TRP A 78 -8.53 5.99 -11.21
C TRP A 78 -7.29 5.12 -11.43
N LEU A 79 -7.37 3.83 -11.10
CA LEU A 79 -6.23 2.93 -11.14
C LEU A 79 -5.92 2.51 -12.59
N VAL A 80 -4.67 2.70 -13.01
CA VAL A 80 -4.16 2.35 -14.35
C VAL A 80 -3.36 1.06 -14.32
N ASN A 81 -2.44 0.94 -13.36
CA ASN A 81 -1.57 -0.24 -13.24
C ASN A 81 -1.25 -0.54 -11.76
N GLN A 82 -1.02 -1.82 -11.44
CA GLN A 82 -0.57 -2.25 -10.13
C GLN A 82 0.61 -3.22 -10.25
N GLU A 83 1.65 -2.95 -9.47
CA GLU A 83 2.78 -3.85 -9.31
C GLU A 83 3.05 -4.09 -7.83
N ASN A 84 3.49 -5.29 -7.49
CA ASN A 84 3.92 -5.64 -6.15
C ASN A 84 5.20 -6.47 -6.18
N LYS A 85 6.03 -6.26 -5.16
CA LYS A 85 7.29 -6.97 -4.95
C LYS A 85 7.37 -7.45 -3.50
N ILE A 86 7.83 -8.68 -3.32
CA ILE A 86 8.27 -9.17 -2.02
C ILE A 86 9.75 -8.82 -1.89
N MET A 87 10.10 -8.22 -0.77
CA MET A 87 11.45 -7.78 -0.47
C MET A 87 11.82 -8.38 0.88
N VAL A 88 13.05 -8.88 0.98
CA VAL A 88 13.62 -9.40 2.22
C VAL A 88 14.67 -8.37 2.68
N PRO A 89 14.60 -7.86 3.91
CA PRO A 89 15.59 -6.92 4.40
C PRO A 89 16.97 -7.58 4.43
N SER A 90 17.99 -6.85 4.00
CA SER A 90 19.39 -7.28 4.17
C SER A 90 19.79 -7.19 5.64
N SER A 91 20.85 -7.91 6.05
CA SER A 91 21.27 -8.01 7.46
C SER A 91 21.63 -6.68 8.14
N PHE A 92 21.97 -5.65 7.37
CA PHE A 92 22.29 -4.30 7.85
C PHE A 92 21.10 -3.32 7.73
N SER A 93 19.95 -3.78 7.25
CA SER A 93 18.75 -2.96 7.19
C SER A 93 18.32 -2.59 8.62
N PRO A 94 17.96 -1.32 8.91
CA PRO A 94 17.35 -0.97 10.19
C PRO A 94 15.95 -1.59 10.36
N MET A 95 15.40 -2.18 9.29
CA MET A 95 14.16 -2.95 9.29
C MET A 95 14.42 -4.47 9.17
N HIS A 96 15.63 -4.95 9.52
CA HIS A 96 15.91 -6.39 9.55
C HIS A 96 15.11 -7.09 10.66
#